data_AF-A0A0A9XNP3-F1
#
_entry.id   AF-A0A0A9XNP3-F1
#
_cell.length_a   1.000
_cell.length_b   1.000
_cell.length_c   1.000
_cell.angle_alpha   90.00
_cell.angle_beta   90.00
_cell.angle_gamma   90.00
#
_symmetry.space_group_name_H-M   'P 1'
#
loop_
_entity.id
_entity.type
_entity.pdbx_description
1 polymer ?
#
loop_
_entity_poly.entity_id
_entity_poly.type
_entity_poly.pdbx_seq_one_letter_code
_entity_poly.pdbx_strand_id
1 'polypeptide(L)'
;WICSSLTLQSEQKGFFQTYAETVLTSGGQEWLTTFAKSKIDRDRILCCLNHPKVRDVVRCTLSNVQKLFRSKSGKFAKDKRDEAEHYFSKGKIPQAALCANISVARAPFPGVDKSVDQGLTLPLSLRTRCKVMFASQDYKSALEDAQLALKHKLPDELKLEAYIVMSECYLKMNDKEKARISWTIVSKMAELVQNTDLKTKADSILSNLDEHLSPSKDDTSVDPPELYEGESRAIPGTSSAMSMRRSKDKGRYMVANERLPVGAILTSEEPYASVLNFDKQNNHCLHCYTRLKRVVPCPTCSGVAYCSAPCANAGQVYHQWECQFMELMIGSGMSVNAALSMRMITQSPVEYFLQLVDAIRNNDEHPHLKVSFHMK
;
A
#
# COMPACT_ATOMS: atom_id res chain seq x y z
N TRP A 1 12.66 -9.41 5.32
CA TRP A 1 11.23 -9.23 5.06
C TRP A 1 10.99 -9.54 3.59
N ILE A 2 10.25 -10.61 3.29
CA ILE A 2 9.96 -11.14 1.93
C ILE A 2 11.24 -11.40 1.08
N CYS A 3 11.99 -12.46 1.41
CA CYS A 3 13.10 -12.95 0.57
C CYS A 3 12.54 -13.83 -0.57
N SER A 4 13.09 -13.67 -1.79
CA SER A 4 12.58 -14.17 -3.08
C SER A 4 13.14 -15.55 -3.45
N SER A 5 12.31 -16.41 -4.03
CA SER A 5 12.73 -17.57 -4.83
C SER A 5 12.15 -17.59 -6.25
N LEU A 6 11.37 -16.56 -6.65
CA LEU A 6 10.64 -16.56 -7.93
C LEU A 6 10.88 -15.31 -8.80
N THR A 7 11.65 -14.35 -8.30
CA THR A 7 12.22 -13.24 -9.08
C THR A 7 13.43 -12.76 -8.30
N LEU A 8 14.53 -13.50 -8.39
CA LEU A 8 15.82 -12.81 -8.42
C LEU A 8 15.84 -12.12 -9.78
N GLN A 9 16.08 -10.81 -9.83
CA GLN A 9 16.71 -10.26 -11.03
C GLN A 9 17.89 -11.19 -11.33
N SER A 10 17.79 -12.05 -12.34
CA SER A 10 18.94 -12.85 -12.72
C SER A 10 20.03 -11.94 -13.28
N GLU A 11 19.65 -10.78 -13.82
CA GLU A 11 20.55 -9.76 -14.38
C GLU A 11 20.01 -8.33 -14.15
N GLN A 12 20.92 -7.37 -13.90
CA GLN A 12 20.59 -5.96 -13.66
C GLN A 12 19.87 -5.25 -14.82
N LYS A 13 20.02 -5.77 -16.04
CA LYS A 13 19.50 -5.14 -17.28
C LYS A 13 18.03 -5.48 -17.57
N GLY A 14 17.50 -6.57 -17.01
CA GLY A 14 16.19 -7.11 -17.38
C GLY A 14 16.10 -7.48 -18.87
N PHE A 15 14.90 -7.81 -19.36
CA PHE A 15 14.72 -8.21 -20.77
C PHE A 15 14.43 -7.04 -21.73
N PHE A 16 14.03 -5.85 -21.26
CA PHE A 16 13.66 -4.74 -22.14
C PHE A 16 14.83 -4.23 -22.98
N GLN A 17 16.04 -4.18 -22.42
CA GLN A 17 17.22 -3.74 -23.16
C GLN A 17 17.51 -4.70 -24.32
N THR A 18 17.56 -6.01 -24.04
CA THR A 18 17.76 -7.05 -25.07
C THR A 18 16.66 -7.02 -26.11
N TYR A 19 15.41 -6.81 -25.70
CA TYR A 19 14.29 -6.65 -26.61
C TYR A 19 14.46 -5.43 -27.54
N ALA A 20 14.83 -4.27 -26.99
CA ALA A 20 15.08 -3.05 -27.77
C ALA A 20 16.24 -3.24 -28.75
N GLU A 21 17.35 -3.84 -28.31
CA GLU A 21 18.51 -4.15 -29.15
C GLU A 21 18.14 -5.12 -30.28
N THR A 22 17.30 -6.13 -30.00
CA THR A 22 16.80 -7.08 -31.02
C THR A 22 15.91 -6.39 -32.04
N VAL A 23 15.03 -5.48 -31.61
CA VAL A 23 14.19 -4.65 -32.50
C VAL A 23 15.06 -3.76 -33.39
N LEU A 24 16.04 -3.06 -32.81
CA LEU A 24 16.97 -2.20 -33.53
C LEU A 24 17.78 -2.99 -34.57
N THR A 25 18.30 -4.15 -34.19
CA THR A 25 19.05 -5.04 -35.09
C THR A 25 18.19 -5.55 -36.24
N SER A 26 16.92 -5.88 -35.96
CA SER A 26 15.99 -6.42 -36.97
C SER A 26 15.49 -5.36 -37.95
N GLY A 27 15.35 -4.11 -37.51
CA GLY A 27 15.00 -2.99 -38.38
C GLY A 27 16.18 -2.44 -39.18
N GLY A 28 17.38 -2.44 -38.59
CA GLY A 28 18.56 -1.84 -39.21
C GLY A 28 18.49 -0.31 -39.29
N GLN A 29 19.53 0.30 -39.88
CA GLN A 29 19.71 1.76 -39.88
C GLN A 29 18.63 2.51 -40.67
N GLU A 30 18.13 1.93 -41.77
CA GLU A 30 17.11 2.55 -42.62
C GLU A 30 15.76 2.66 -41.90
N TRP A 31 15.33 1.56 -41.26
CA TRP A 31 14.13 1.57 -40.43
C TRP A 31 14.26 2.54 -39.27
N LEU A 32 15.42 2.54 -38.58
CA LEU A 32 15.67 3.45 -37.45
C LEU A 32 15.59 4.92 -37.87
N THR A 33 16.13 5.25 -39.04
CA THR A 33 16.05 6.60 -39.62
C THR A 33 14.60 6.99 -39.91
N THR A 34 13.77 6.04 -40.36
CA THR A 34 12.34 6.26 -40.59
C THR A 34 11.58 6.43 -39.28
N PHE A 35 11.82 5.55 -38.31
CA PHE A 35 11.24 5.60 -36.97
C PHE A 35 11.56 6.92 -36.26
N ALA A 36 12.81 7.40 -36.36
CA ALA A 36 13.24 8.66 -35.76
C ALA A 36 12.58 9.91 -36.37
N LYS A 37 12.12 9.83 -37.63
CA LYS A 37 11.39 10.93 -38.30
C LYS A 37 9.92 11.03 -37.85
N SER A 38 9.37 10.01 -37.19
CA SER A 38 7.98 10.01 -36.71
C SER A 38 7.78 11.05 -35.61
N LYS A 39 6.79 11.94 -35.81
CA LYS A 39 6.48 13.05 -34.90
C LYS A 39 5.56 12.65 -33.74
N ILE A 40 4.72 11.64 -33.95
CA ILE A 40 3.73 11.19 -32.97
C ILE A 40 3.87 9.69 -32.68
N ASP A 41 3.45 9.26 -31.50
CA ASP A 41 3.61 7.87 -31.06
C ASP A 41 2.79 6.88 -31.87
N ARG A 42 1.64 7.30 -32.41
CA ARG A 42 0.84 6.49 -33.34
C ARG A 42 1.67 6.03 -34.55
N ASP A 43 2.43 6.95 -35.16
CA ASP A 43 3.25 6.65 -36.33
C ASP A 43 4.43 5.75 -35.96
N ARG A 44 5.02 5.94 -34.77
CA ARG A 44 6.08 5.06 -34.24
C ARG A 44 5.59 3.62 -34.08
N ILE A 45 4.39 3.44 -33.49
CA ILE A 45 3.76 2.12 -33.36
C ILE A 45 3.50 1.51 -34.73
N LEU A 46 2.93 2.27 -35.67
CA LEU A 46 2.69 1.79 -37.04
C LEU A 46 4.00 1.42 -37.76
N CYS A 47 5.07 2.19 -37.55
CA CYS A 47 6.40 1.91 -38.10
C CYS A 47 6.94 0.55 -37.60
N CYS A 48 6.73 0.22 -36.32
CA CYS A 48 7.05 -1.09 -35.77
C CYS A 48 6.17 -2.20 -36.37
N LEU A 49 4.86 -1.98 -36.45
CA LEU A 49 3.89 -3.01 -36.84
C LEU A 49 3.82 -3.29 -38.34
N ASN A 50 4.25 -2.35 -39.18
CA ASN A 50 4.23 -2.51 -40.64
C ASN A 50 5.56 -2.99 -41.24
N HIS A 51 6.67 -2.85 -40.52
CA HIS A 51 7.97 -3.29 -41.03
C HIS A 51 8.11 -4.82 -40.91
N PRO A 52 8.35 -5.58 -42.00
CA PRO A 52 8.27 -7.04 -42.00
C PRO A 52 9.08 -7.75 -40.92
N LYS A 53 10.36 -7.36 -40.73
CA LYS A 53 11.25 -7.99 -39.73
C LYS A 53 10.96 -7.56 -38.29
N VAL A 54 10.83 -6.26 -38.06
CA VAL A 54 10.53 -5.68 -36.74
C VAL A 54 9.16 -6.15 -36.22
N ARG A 55 8.13 -6.20 -37.07
CA ARG A 55 6.78 -6.60 -36.68
C ARG A 55 6.78 -7.94 -35.98
N ASP A 56 7.48 -8.93 -36.54
CA ASP A 56 7.47 -10.29 -36.02
C ASP A 56 8.20 -10.35 -34.66
N VAL A 57 9.33 -9.66 -34.50
CA VAL A 57 10.03 -9.54 -33.20
C VAL A 57 9.13 -8.88 -32.14
N VAL A 58 8.50 -7.76 -32.48
CA VAL A 58 7.60 -7.02 -31.58
C VAL A 58 6.40 -7.88 -31.20
N ARG A 59 5.70 -8.46 -32.18
CA ARG A 59 4.49 -9.26 -31.93
C ARG A 59 4.80 -10.54 -31.17
N CYS A 60 5.82 -11.30 -31.57
CA CYS A 60 6.18 -12.53 -30.88
C CYS A 60 6.57 -12.25 -29.44
N THR A 61 7.40 -11.23 -29.18
CA THR A 61 7.79 -10.88 -27.80
C THR A 61 6.58 -10.46 -26.98
N LEU A 62 5.78 -9.51 -27.47
CA LEU A 62 4.63 -8.99 -26.72
C LEU A 62 3.51 -10.01 -26.54
N SER A 63 3.37 -10.98 -27.46
CA SER A 63 2.39 -12.08 -27.32
C SER A 63 2.68 -13.01 -26.14
N ASN A 64 3.92 -13.03 -25.65
CA ASN A 64 4.34 -13.82 -24.49
C ASN A 64 4.16 -13.07 -23.16
N VAL A 65 3.69 -11.82 -23.17
CA VAL A 65 3.43 -11.07 -21.93
C VAL A 65 2.29 -11.71 -21.18
N GLN A 66 2.58 -12.20 -19.97
CA GLN A 66 1.61 -12.84 -19.09
C GLN A 66 1.66 -12.21 -17.70
N LYS A 67 0.62 -12.48 -16.91
CA LYS A 67 0.58 -12.11 -15.50
C LYS A 67 1.74 -12.79 -14.76
N LEU A 68 2.58 -11.99 -14.14
CA LEU A 68 3.67 -12.44 -13.30
C LEU A 68 3.56 -11.74 -11.94
N PHE A 69 3.19 -12.50 -10.93
CA PHE A 69 3.09 -12.01 -9.57
C PHE A 69 3.24 -13.13 -8.55
N ARG A 70 3.65 -12.78 -7.34
CA ARG A 70 3.72 -13.72 -6.22
C ARG A 70 2.33 -13.93 -5.63
N SER A 71 1.70 -15.05 -5.97
CA SER A 71 0.47 -15.51 -5.31
C SER A 71 0.72 -15.86 -3.84
N LYS A 72 -0.35 -15.87 -3.06
CA LYS A 72 -0.36 -16.31 -1.67
C LYS A 72 -0.14 -17.83 -1.58
N SER A 73 0.43 -18.30 -0.46
CA SER A 73 0.75 -19.72 -0.26
C SER A 73 0.40 -20.12 1.17
N GLY A 74 -0.56 -21.04 1.31
CA GLY A 74 -1.00 -21.55 2.61
C GLY A 74 0.14 -22.22 3.36
N LYS A 75 0.89 -23.10 2.68
CA LYS A 75 2.03 -23.81 3.26
C LYS A 75 3.11 -22.87 3.80
N PHE A 76 3.57 -21.91 2.99
CA PHE A 76 4.58 -20.95 3.42
C PHE A 76 4.09 -20.06 4.58
N ALA A 77 2.83 -19.63 4.53
CA ALA A 77 2.24 -18.85 5.61
C ALA A 77 2.22 -19.64 6.91
N LYS A 78 1.75 -20.89 6.88
CA LYS A 78 1.78 -21.79 8.04
C LYS A 78 3.18 -21.97 8.62
N ASP A 79 4.19 -22.26 7.79
CA ASP A 79 5.56 -22.43 8.28
C ASP A 79 6.07 -21.17 9.00
N LYS A 80 5.71 -19.98 8.51
CA LYS A 80 6.03 -18.70 9.18
C LYS A 80 5.19 -18.44 10.42
N ARG A 81 3.96 -18.92 10.49
CA ARG A 81 3.16 -18.92 11.73
C ARG A 81 3.84 -19.76 12.81
N ASP A 82 4.26 -20.96 12.45
CA ASP A 82 4.89 -21.91 13.38
C ASP A 82 6.26 -21.35 13.87
N GLU A 83 7.05 -20.72 13.00
CA GLU A 83 8.25 -19.96 13.39
C GLU A 83 7.93 -18.79 14.33
N ALA A 84 6.84 -18.06 14.09
CA ALA A 84 6.43 -16.95 14.95
C ALA A 84 6.08 -17.44 16.36
N GLU A 85 5.33 -18.53 16.47
CA GLU A 85 4.98 -19.16 17.75
C GLU A 85 6.21 -19.69 18.49
N HIS A 86 7.18 -20.25 17.75
CA HIS A 86 8.47 -20.66 18.32
C HIS A 86 9.26 -19.49 18.90
N TYR A 87 9.35 -18.36 18.19
CA TYR A 87 10.03 -17.18 18.73
C TYR A 87 9.26 -16.56 19.90
N PHE A 88 7.93 -16.56 19.83
CA PHE A 88 7.06 -16.02 20.87
C PHE A 88 7.22 -16.79 22.19
N SER A 89 7.24 -18.13 22.15
CA SER A 89 7.43 -18.97 23.35
C SER A 89 8.80 -18.77 24.02
N LYS A 90 9.80 -18.28 23.26
CA LYS A 90 11.14 -17.92 23.76
C LYS A 90 11.26 -16.46 24.20
N GLY A 91 10.17 -15.69 24.23
CA GLY A 91 10.18 -14.27 24.57
C GLY A 91 10.86 -13.36 23.51
N LYS A 92 11.17 -13.88 22.32
CA LYS A 92 11.81 -13.12 21.23
C LYS A 92 10.76 -12.36 20.41
N ILE A 93 10.15 -11.36 21.04
CA ILE A 93 9.00 -10.62 20.48
C ILE A 93 9.28 -9.97 19.11
N PRO A 94 10.42 -9.28 18.87
CA PRO A 94 10.69 -8.68 17.56
C PRO A 94 10.77 -9.70 16.42
N GLN A 95 11.38 -10.86 16.66
CA GLN A 95 11.49 -11.95 15.69
C GLN A 95 10.12 -12.61 15.45
N ALA A 96 9.34 -12.81 16.51
CA ALA A 96 7.96 -13.31 16.40
C ALA A 96 7.10 -12.36 15.55
N ALA A 97 7.22 -11.04 15.75
CA ALA A 97 6.46 -10.03 15.01
C ALA A 97 6.82 -10.04 13.51
N LEU A 98 8.11 -10.27 13.20
CA LEU A 98 8.58 -10.46 11.83
C LEU A 98 7.92 -11.66 11.16
N CYS A 99 8.00 -12.84 11.77
CA CYS A 99 7.44 -14.06 11.18
C CYS A 99 5.91 -14.00 11.10
N ALA A 100 5.23 -13.46 12.12
CA ALA A 100 3.78 -13.33 12.14
C ALA A 100 3.25 -12.39 11.05
N ASN A 101 3.92 -11.26 10.81
CA ASN A 101 3.55 -10.37 9.71
C ASN A 101 3.74 -11.04 8.34
N ILE A 102 4.83 -11.79 8.14
CA ILE A 102 5.05 -12.55 6.90
C ILE A 102 3.96 -13.61 6.71
N SER A 103 3.59 -14.32 7.78
CA SER A 103 2.50 -15.30 7.77
C SER A 103 1.21 -14.68 7.24
N VAL A 104 0.77 -13.57 7.83
CA VAL A 104 -0.45 -12.86 7.38
C VAL A 104 -0.33 -12.38 5.94
N ALA A 105 0.83 -11.83 5.53
CA ALA A 105 1.01 -11.34 4.16
C ALA A 105 0.91 -12.44 3.10
N ARG A 106 1.34 -13.66 3.44
CA ARG A 106 1.39 -14.82 2.55
C ARG A 106 0.15 -15.70 2.64
N ALA A 107 -0.67 -15.55 3.67
CA ALA A 107 -1.83 -16.38 3.89
C ALA A 107 -2.93 -16.12 2.84
N PRO A 108 -3.43 -17.18 2.16
CA PRO A 108 -4.54 -17.07 1.23
C PRO A 108 -5.87 -16.84 1.97
N PHE A 109 -6.87 -16.28 1.28
CA PHE A 109 -8.21 -16.11 1.85
C PHE A 109 -8.85 -17.44 2.25
N PRO A 110 -9.80 -17.43 3.21
CA PRO A 110 -10.49 -18.64 3.62
C PRO A 110 -11.05 -19.45 2.45
N GLY A 111 -10.73 -20.74 2.40
CA GLY A 111 -11.23 -21.69 1.40
C GLY A 111 -10.47 -21.74 0.07
N VAL A 112 -9.48 -20.86 -0.15
CA VAL A 112 -8.67 -20.84 -1.40
C VAL A 112 -7.70 -22.04 -1.46
N ASP A 113 -7.04 -22.37 -0.34
CA ASP A 113 -6.14 -23.52 -0.24
C ASP A 113 -6.61 -24.43 0.90
N LYS A 114 -7.49 -25.38 0.58
CA LYS A 114 -8.04 -26.32 1.58
C LYS A 114 -7.04 -27.39 2.03
N SER A 115 -5.91 -27.55 1.33
CA SER A 115 -4.89 -28.55 1.68
C SER A 115 -4.12 -28.20 2.96
N VAL A 116 -4.13 -26.92 3.34
CA VAL A 116 -3.46 -26.40 4.54
C VAL A 116 -4.50 -25.81 5.49
N ASP A 117 -4.45 -26.21 6.76
CA ASP A 117 -5.36 -25.73 7.82
C ASP A 117 -6.85 -25.77 7.43
N GLN A 118 -7.26 -26.73 6.60
CA GLN A 118 -8.62 -26.85 6.07
C GLN A 118 -9.11 -25.56 5.37
N GLY A 119 -8.20 -24.74 4.85
CA GLY A 119 -8.50 -23.46 4.22
C GLY A 119 -8.62 -22.29 5.19
N LEU A 120 -8.19 -22.41 6.44
CA LEU A 120 -8.28 -21.36 7.46
C LEU A 120 -6.92 -20.74 7.84
N THR A 121 -5.94 -20.78 6.93
CA THR A 121 -4.58 -20.25 7.22
C THR A 121 -4.59 -18.76 7.59
N LEU A 122 -5.40 -17.92 6.93
CA LEU A 122 -5.48 -16.47 7.22
C LEU A 122 -5.98 -16.16 8.65
N PRO A 123 -7.17 -16.61 9.09
CA PRO A 123 -7.65 -16.30 10.44
C PRO A 123 -6.72 -16.85 11.53
N LEU A 124 -6.09 -18.02 11.31
CA LEU A 124 -5.10 -18.56 12.23
C LEU A 124 -3.81 -17.73 12.27
N SER A 125 -3.34 -17.24 11.12
CA SER A 125 -2.18 -16.32 11.05
C SER A 125 -2.47 -15.00 11.76
N LEU A 126 -3.67 -14.45 11.57
CA LEU A 126 -4.13 -13.24 12.25
C LEU A 126 -4.19 -13.44 13.76
N ARG A 127 -4.68 -14.59 14.23
CA ARG A 127 -4.68 -14.94 15.66
C ARG A 127 -3.27 -14.98 16.24
N THR A 128 -2.31 -15.63 15.58
CA THR A 128 -0.92 -15.67 16.05
C THR A 128 -0.32 -14.26 16.09
N ARG A 129 -0.54 -13.45 15.05
CA ARG A 129 -0.04 -12.06 15.02
C ARG A 129 -0.69 -11.19 16.10
N CYS A 130 -1.99 -11.36 16.34
CA CYS A 130 -2.73 -10.68 17.40
C CYS A 130 -2.05 -10.87 18.77
N LYS A 131 -1.67 -12.10 19.13
CA LYS A 131 -0.93 -12.40 20.38
C LYS A 131 0.40 -11.66 20.46
N VAL A 132 1.15 -11.64 19.36
CA VAL A 132 2.45 -10.98 19.30
C VAL A 132 2.32 -9.45 19.43
N MET A 133 1.33 -8.85 18.77
CA MET A 133 1.06 -7.41 18.83
C MET A 133 0.59 -7.00 20.23
N PHE A 134 -0.27 -7.81 20.84
CA PHE A 134 -0.73 -7.59 22.21
C PHE A 134 0.44 -7.60 23.21
N ALA A 135 1.33 -8.59 23.11
CA ALA A 135 2.56 -8.64 23.92
C ALA A 135 3.52 -7.47 23.66
N SER A 136 3.45 -6.86 22.47
CA SER A 136 4.22 -5.67 22.10
C SER A 136 3.56 -4.37 22.57
N GLN A 137 2.44 -4.44 23.30
CA GLN A 137 1.61 -3.30 23.72
C GLN A 137 1.03 -2.48 22.54
N ASP A 138 0.98 -3.07 21.34
CA ASP A 138 0.27 -2.49 20.19
C ASP A 138 -1.16 -3.01 20.17
N TYR A 139 -1.97 -2.52 21.11
CA TYR A 139 -3.34 -2.98 21.33
C TYR A 139 -4.27 -2.66 20.16
N LYS A 140 -4.01 -1.56 19.43
CA LYS A 140 -4.77 -1.19 18.23
C LYS A 140 -4.58 -2.24 17.13
N SER A 141 -3.33 -2.60 16.84
CA SER A 141 -3.01 -3.67 15.88
C SER A 141 -3.56 -5.03 16.29
N ALA A 142 -3.47 -5.38 17.58
CA ALA A 142 -3.99 -6.65 18.10
C ALA A 142 -5.52 -6.74 17.97
N LEU A 143 -6.23 -5.65 18.30
CA LEU A 143 -7.68 -5.55 18.17
C LEU A 143 -8.12 -5.75 16.73
N GLU A 144 -7.49 -5.05 15.77
CA GLU A 144 -7.80 -5.19 14.35
C GLU A 144 -7.59 -6.63 13.85
N ASP A 145 -6.51 -7.30 14.30
CA ASP A 145 -6.25 -8.69 13.92
C ASP A 145 -7.30 -9.66 14.49
N ALA A 146 -7.74 -9.47 15.73
CA ALA A 146 -8.80 -10.27 16.33
C ALA A 146 -10.12 -10.12 15.58
N GLN A 147 -10.51 -8.87 15.26
CA GLN A 147 -11.72 -8.58 14.48
C GLN A 147 -11.65 -9.20 13.07
N LEU A 148 -10.50 -9.08 12.39
CA LEU A 148 -10.31 -9.68 11.06
C LEU A 148 -10.32 -11.21 11.13
N ALA A 149 -9.74 -11.82 12.16
CA ALA A 149 -9.77 -13.27 12.34
C ALA A 149 -11.21 -13.77 12.45
N LEU A 150 -12.03 -13.14 13.30
CA LEU A 150 -13.46 -13.45 13.45
C LEU A 150 -14.21 -13.27 12.12
N LYS A 151 -13.99 -12.15 11.41
CA LYS A 151 -14.57 -11.88 10.09
C LYS A 151 -14.21 -12.95 9.05
N HIS A 152 -13.02 -13.51 9.15
CA HIS A 152 -12.49 -14.53 8.23
C HIS A 152 -12.71 -15.97 8.70
N LYS A 153 -13.78 -16.22 9.46
CA LYS A 153 -14.21 -17.57 9.87
C LYS A 153 -13.21 -18.27 10.79
N LEU A 154 -12.70 -17.56 11.80
CA LEU A 154 -11.96 -18.20 12.89
C LEU A 154 -12.77 -19.38 13.48
N PRO A 155 -12.16 -20.56 13.71
CA PRO A 155 -12.83 -21.72 14.31
C PRO A 155 -13.53 -21.40 15.63
N ASP A 156 -14.66 -22.05 15.90
CA ASP A 156 -15.54 -21.76 17.04
C ASP A 156 -14.82 -21.89 18.38
N GLU A 157 -13.98 -22.92 18.52
CA GLU A 157 -13.17 -23.20 19.70
C GLU A 157 -12.14 -22.10 20.02
N LEU A 158 -11.81 -21.24 19.04
CA LEU A 158 -10.87 -20.13 19.20
C LEU A 158 -11.56 -18.77 19.36
N LYS A 159 -12.89 -18.68 19.15
CA LYS A 159 -13.61 -17.41 19.21
C LYS A 159 -13.61 -16.78 20.60
N LEU A 160 -13.75 -17.60 21.65
CA LEU A 160 -13.74 -17.10 23.04
C LEU A 160 -12.42 -16.36 23.35
N GLU A 161 -11.29 -16.93 22.97
CA GLU A 161 -9.98 -16.30 23.14
C GLU A 161 -9.87 -14.97 22.38
N ALA A 162 -10.39 -14.91 21.14
CA ALA A 162 -10.40 -13.67 20.38
C ALA A 162 -11.22 -12.57 21.07
N TYR A 163 -12.40 -12.90 21.61
CA TYR A 163 -13.22 -11.93 22.35
C TYR A 163 -12.56 -11.46 23.65
N ILE A 164 -11.85 -12.33 24.37
CA ILE A 164 -11.07 -11.93 25.54
C ILE A 164 -10.02 -10.89 25.14
N VAL A 165 -9.22 -11.16 24.11
CA VAL A 165 -8.17 -10.24 23.65
C VAL A 165 -8.77 -8.92 23.18
N MET A 166 -9.88 -8.94 22.42
CA MET A 166 -10.58 -7.71 22.03
C MET A 166 -11.01 -6.88 23.23
N SER A 167 -11.60 -7.54 24.24
CA SER A 167 -12.09 -6.88 25.45
C SER A 167 -10.94 -6.24 26.25
N GLU A 168 -9.81 -6.94 26.38
CA GLU A 168 -8.60 -6.41 27.00
C GLU A 168 -8.02 -5.23 26.20
N CYS A 169 -7.99 -5.31 24.86
CA CYS A 169 -7.53 -4.21 24.01
C CYS A 169 -8.37 -2.94 24.22
N TYR A 170 -9.71 -3.06 24.27
CA TYR A 170 -10.57 -1.90 24.51
C TYR A 170 -10.31 -1.25 25.87
N LEU A 171 -10.10 -2.04 26.93
CA LEU A 171 -9.71 -1.50 28.24
C LEU A 171 -8.37 -0.75 28.17
N LYS A 172 -7.37 -1.33 27.49
CA LYS A 172 -6.05 -0.71 27.32
C LYS A 172 -6.05 0.53 26.42
N MET A 173 -7.07 0.68 25.57
CA MET A 173 -7.28 1.82 24.70
C MET A 173 -8.28 2.84 25.25
N ASN A 174 -8.73 2.67 26.50
CA ASN A 174 -9.70 3.56 27.15
C ASN A 174 -11.09 3.62 26.46
N ASP A 175 -11.49 2.59 25.70
CA ASP A 175 -12.79 2.53 25.02
C ASP A 175 -13.81 1.78 25.91
N LYS A 176 -14.34 2.49 26.91
CA LYS A 176 -15.22 1.95 27.96
C LYS A 176 -16.44 1.22 27.40
N GLU A 177 -17.14 1.83 26.45
CA GLU A 177 -18.38 1.25 25.90
C GLU A 177 -18.12 -0.05 25.15
N LYS A 178 -17.09 -0.09 24.29
CA LYS A 178 -16.76 -1.32 23.56
C LYS A 178 -16.16 -2.39 24.46
N ALA A 179 -15.41 -2.00 25.49
CA ALA A 179 -14.92 -2.94 26.51
C ALA A 179 -16.09 -3.61 27.24
N ARG A 180 -17.09 -2.84 27.69
CA ARG A 180 -18.29 -3.36 28.37
C ARG A 180 -19.07 -4.34 27.50
N ILE A 181 -19.32 -3.99 26.24
CA ILE A 181 -20.01 -4.87 25.29
C ILE A 181 -19.22 -6.17 25.10
N SER A 182 -17.91 -6.08 24.88
CA SER A 182 -17.08 -7.24 24.59
C SER A 182 -16.94 -8.17 25.81
N TRP A 183 -16.76 -7.63 27.02
CA TRP A 183 -16.73 -8.42 28.26
C TRP A 183 -18.07 -9.08 28.58
N THR A 184 -19.20 -8.44 28.23
CA THR A 184 -20.53 -9.06 28.35
C THR A 184 -20.64 -10.30 27.45
N ILE A 185 -20.09 -10.24 26.23
CA ILE A 185 -20.03 -11.40 25.32
C ILE A 185 -19.14 -12.49 25.94
N VAL A 186 -17.97 -12.13 26.48
CA VAL A 186 -17.07 -13.09 27.14
C VAL A 186 -17.76 -13.79 28.31
N SER A 187 -18.46 -13.07 29.19
CA SER A 187 -19.20 -13.65 30.33
C SER A 187 -20.25 -14.68 29.85
N LYS A 188 -21.07 -14.33 28.86
CA LYS A 188 -22.07 -15.24 28.28
C LYS A 188 -21.45 -16.46 27.61
N MET A 189 -20.36 -16.27 26.86
CA MET A 189 -19.66 -17.39 26.22
C MET A 189 -19.00 -18.30 27.25
N ALA A 190 -18.43 -17.74 28.33
CA ALA A 190 -17.84 -18.50 29.43
C ALA A 190 -18.88 -19.39 30.12
N GLU A 191 -20.10 -18.88 30.32
CA GLU A 191 -21.23 -19.66 30.83
C GLU A 191 -21.61 -20.82 29.91
N LEU A 192 -21.71 -20.59 28.61
CA LEU A 192 -22.04 -21.64 27.63
C LEU A 192 -21.01 -22.77 27.59
N VAL A 193 -19.71 -22.45 27.75
CA VAL A 193 -18.63 -23.44 27.82
C VAL A 193 -18.37 -23.94 29.24
N GLN A 194 -19.21 -23.58 30.21
CA GLN A 194 -19.12 -23.99 31.62
C GLN A 194 -17.78 -23.63 32.29
N ASN A 195 -17.17 -22.52 31.88
CA ASN A 195 -15.95 -21.99 32.51
C ASN A 195 -16.32 -20.95 33.57
N THR A 196 -16.53 -21.43 34.80
CA THR A 196 -16.94 -20.61 35.95
C THR A 196 -15.92 -19.53 36.30
N ASP A 197 -14.63 -19.85 36.27
CA ASP A 197 -13.56 -18.92 36.66
C ASP A 197 -13.51 -17.71 35.72
N LEU A 198 -13.61 -17.97 34.41
CA LEU A 198 -13.63 -16.90 33.42
C LEU A 198 -14.90 -16.06 33.51
N LYS A 199 -16.06 -16.67 33.78
CA LYS A 199 -17.32 -15.95 33.98
C LYS A 199 -17.20 -15.00 35.17
N THR A 200 -16.75 -15.49 36.33
CA THR A 200 -16.54 -14.67 37.53
C THR A 200 -15.54 -13.53 37.27
N LYS A 201 -14.45 -13.81 36.55
CA LYS A 201 -13.49 -12.77 36.14
C LYS A 201 -14.16 -11.69 35.27
N ALA A 202 -14.93 -12.09 34.26
CA ALA A 202 -15.62 -11.18 33.36
C ALA A 202 -16.65 -10.32 34.10
N ASP A 203 -17.45 -10.93 34.99
CA ASP A 203 -18.46 -10.23 35.79
C ASP A 203 -17.80 -9.22 36.76
N SER A 204 -16.67 -9.58 37.38
CA SER A 204 -15.89 -8.67 38.23
C SER A 204 -15.36 -7.45 37.46
N ILE A 205 -14.83 -7.66 36.25
CA ILE A 205 -14.36 -6.56 35.37
C ILE A 205 -15.54 -5.66 34.96
N LEU A 206 -16.71 -6.24 34.66
CA LEU A 206 -17.91 -5.49 34.30
C LEU A 206 -18.40 -4.59 35.45
N SER A 207 -18.31 -5.05 36.69
CA SER A 207 -18.67 -4.26 37.87
C SER A 207 -17.73 -3.08 38.14
N ASN A 208 -16.42 -3.24 37.86
CA ASN A 208 -15.39 -2.25 38.18
C ASN A 208 -14.63 -1.77 36.93
N LEU A 209 -15.35 -1.50 35.84
CA LEU A 209 -14.74 -1.29 34.53
C LEU A 209 -13.77 -0.09 34.49
N ASP A 210 -14.07 0.97 35.24
CA ASP A 210 -13.27 2.19 35.31
C ASP A 210 -11.88 1.95 35.92
N GLU A 211 -11.77 1.02 36.88
CA GLU A 211 -10.48 0.67 37.51
C GLU A 211 -9.53 -0.06 36.55
N HIS A 212 -10.08 -0.65 35.49
CA HIS A 212 -9.32 -1.41 34.50
C HIS A 212 -8.94 -0.61 33.24
N LEU A 213 -9.43 0.63 33.11
CA LEU A 213 -9.09 1.50 31.99
C LEU A 213 -7.65 2.01 32.11
N SER A 214 -6.97 2.12 30.98
CA SER A 214 -5.65 2.75 30.91
C SER A 214 -5.77 4.21 30.43
N PRO A 215 -4.88 5.13 30.86
CA PRO A 215 -4.87 6.49 30.34
C PRO A 215 -4.68 6.48 28.81
N SER A 216 -5.47 7.28 28.10
CA SER A 216 -5.35 7.42 26.64
C SER A 216 -3.93 7.83 26.26
N LYS A 217 -3.32 7.12 25.31
CA LYS A 217 -2.21 7.66 24.53
C LYS A 217 -2.82 8.22 23.26
N ASP A 218 -2.77 9.54 23.11
CA ASP A 218 -3.25 10.18 21.88
C ASP A 218 -2.57 9.57 20.65
N ASP A 219 -3.39 9.16 19.70
CA ASP A 219 -2.96 8.77 18.37
C ASP A 219 -2.59 10.06 17.65
N THR A 220 -1.29 10.35 17.53
CA THR A 220 -0.81 11.56 16.87
C THR A 220 -1.08 11.43 15.36
N SER A 221 -2.26 11.87 14.90
CA SER A 221 -2.45 12.22 13.50
C SER A 221 -1.48 13.36 13.17
N VAL A 222 -0.64 13.16 12.16
CA VAL A 222 0.27 14.21 11.70
C VAL A 222 -0.52 15.04 10.70
N ASP A 223 -0.98 16.21 11.14
CA ASP A 223 -1.56 17.19 10.22
C ASP A 223 -0.50 17.70 9.23
N PRO A 224 -0.90 18.13 8.03
CA PRO A 224 0.01 18.80 7.11
C PRO A 224 0.71 19.98 7.79
N PRO A 225 1.97 20.28 7.42
CA PRO A 225 2.67 21.40 8.00
C PRO A 225 1.97 22.72 7.68
N GLU A 226 1.94 23.63 8.64
CA GLU A 226 1.38 24.98 8.46
C GLU A 226 2.26 25.81 7.52
N LEU A 227 1.63 26.46 6.53
CA LEU A 227 2.32 27.33 5.59
C LEU A 227 2.64 28.68 6.23
N TYR A 228 3.86 29.17 5.99
CA TYR A 228 4.28 30.51 6.43
C TYR A 228 3.36 31.59 5.85
N GLU A 229 2.88 32.53 6.66
CA GLU A 229 1.90 33.57 6.28
C GLU A 229 0.59 33.02 5.66
N GLY A 230 0.26 31.76 5.92
CA GLY A 230 -0.95 31.10 5.43
C GLY A 230 -0.96 30.81 3.92
N GLU A 231 -2.01 30.14 3.47
CA GLU A 231 -2.15 29.70 2.08
C GLU A 231 -2.54 30.86 1.13
N SER A 232 -1.88 30.92 -0.01
CA SER A 232 -2.16 31.85 -1.10
C SER A 232 -3.47 31.49 -1.79
N ARG A 233 -4.38 32.47 -1.90
CA ARG A 233 -5.61 32.32 -2.69
C ARG A 233 -5.35 32.13 -4.18
N ALA A 234 -4.20 32.59 -4.67
CA ALA A 234 -3.86 32.53 -6.09
C ALA A 234 -3.20 31.21 -6.50
N ILE A 235 -2.47 30.58 -5.56
CA ILE A 235 -1.67 29.38 -5.78
C ILE A 235 -1.89 28.44 -4.59
N PRO A 236 -2.86 27.51 -4.68
CA PRO A 236 -3.11 26.53 -3.64
C PRO A 236 -1.85 25.75 -3.25
N GLY A 237 -1.75 25.35 -1.99
CA GLY A 237 -0.61 24.64 -1.40
C GLY A 237 0.65 25.48 -1.22
N THR A 238 0.58 26.80 -1.46
CA THR A 238 1.75 27.70 -1.37
C THR A 238 1.48 28.88 -0.44
N SER A 239 2.51 29.32 0.29
CA SER A 239 2.50 30.49 1.16
C SER A 239 2.09 31.77 0.44
N SER A 240 1.33 32.64 1.12
CA SER A 240 0.96 33.98 0.63
C SER A 240 2.17 34.93 0.47
N ALA A 241 3.29 34.62 1.12
CA ALA A 241 4.57 35.32 0.95
C ALA A 241 5.25 35.02 -0.40
N MET A 242 4.68 34.12 -1.21
CA MET A 242 5.20 33.73 -2.51
C MET A 242 4.28 34.19 -3.65
N SER A 243 4.85 34.41 -4.84
CA SER A 243 4.08 34.72 -6.04
C SER A 243 4.70 34.11 -7.29
N MET A 244 3.84 33.69 -8.24
CA MET A 244 4.26 33.21 -9.54
C MET A 244 4.47 34.41 -10.48
N ARG A 245 5.60 34.45 -11.17
CA ARG A 245 5.91 35.39 -12.25
C ARG A 245 6.25 34.65 -13.53
N ARG A 246 6.34 35.39 -14.64
CA ARG A 246 6.74 34.85 -15.94
C ARG A 246 7.80 35.72 -16.59
N SER A 247 8.76 35.10 -17.27
CA SER A 247 9.71 35.80 -18.14
C SER A 247 9.90 35.05 -19.46
N LYS A 248 10.50 35.72 -20.44
CA LYS A 248 10.76 35.12 -21.77
C LYS A 248 11.80 34.00 -21.70
N ASP A 249 12.80 34.14 -20.83
CA ASP A 249 13.93 33.23 -20.66
C ASP A 249 13.62 32.02 -19.77
N LYS A 250 12.75 32.16 -18.75
CA LYS A 250 12.49 31.11 -17.76
C LYS A 250 11.08 30.52 -17.82
N GLY A 251 10.17 31.11 -18.59
CA GLY A 251 8.76 30.77 -18.48
C GLY A 251 8.24 31.17 -17.10
N ARG A 252 7.49 30.28 -16.42
CA ARG A 252 6.90 30.53 -15.10
C ARG A 252 7.92 30.24 -13.99
N TYR A 253 7.98 31.08 -12.96
CA TYR A 253 8.85 30.90 -11.81
C TYR A 253 8.25 31.52 -10.54
N MET A 254 8.65 31.02 -9.38
CA MET A 254 8.21 31.52 -8.07
C MET A 254 9.19 32.57 -7.55
N VAL A 255 8.66 33.62 -6.89
CA VAL A 255 9.44 34.63 -6.17
C VAL A 255 8.91 34.80 -4.76
N ALA A 256 9.80 35.13 -3.83
CA ALA A 256 9.42 35.64 -2.52
C ALA A 256 9.05 37.12 -2.62
N ASN A 257 7.97 37.52 -1.96
CA ASN A 257 7.53 38.91 -1.88
C ASN A 257 8.20 39.67 -0.73
N GLU A 258 8.86 38.95 0.16
CA GLU A 258 9.49 39.46 1.37
C GLU A 258 10.69 38.60 1.80
N ARG A 259 11.31 38.97 2.93
CA ARG A 259 12.39 38.17 3.54
C ARG A 259 11.78 36.97 4.26
N LEU A 260 12.24 35.77 3.91
CA LEU A 260 11.75 34.52 4.47
C LEU A 260 12.63 34.05 5.65
N PRO A 261 12.05 33.67 6.80
CA PRO A 261 12.83 33.11 7.90
C PRO A 261 13.30 31.69 7.61
N VAL A 262 14.41 31.29 8.25
CA VAL A 262 14.94 29.91 8.15
C VAL A 262 13.93 28.94 8.76
N GLY A 263 13.62 27.87 8.02
CA GLY A 263 12.65 26.85 8.45
C GLY A 263 11.20 27.15 8.05
N ALA A 264 10.92 28.29 7.40
CA ALA A 264 9.58 28.58 6.87
C ALA A 264 9.14 27.53 5.85
N ILE A 265 7.92 27.01 6.01
CA ILE A 265 7.30 26.11 5.04
C ILE A 265 6.58 26.94 3.99
N LEU A 266 7.10 26.93 2.77
CA LEU A 266 6.61 27.77 1.67
C LEU A 266 5.60 27.03 0.78
N THR A 267 5.72 25.72 0.67
CA THR A 267 4.84 24.89 -0.15
C THR A 267 4.63 23.55 0.52
N SER A 268 3.39 23.07 0.48
CA SER A 268 2.98 21.73 0.89
C SER A 268 1.93 21.25 -0.10
N GLU A 269 2.23 20.18 -0.84
CA GLU A 269 1.37 19.64 -1.87
C GLU A 269 1.36 18.11 -1.80
N GLU A 270 0.18 17.51 -1.99
CA GLU A 270 0.08 16.07 -2.19
C GLU A 270 0.58 15.69 -3.60
N PRO A 271 1.40 14.64 -3.75
CA PRO A 271 1.90 14.26 -5.06
C PRO A 271 0.75 13.80 -5.96
N TYR A 272 0.63 14.39 -7.15
CA TYR A 272 -0.34 13.93 -8.17
C TYR A 272 -0.21 12.42 -8.42
N ALA A 273 1.01 11.93 -8.56
CA ALA A 273 1.32 10.51 -8.59
C ALA A 273 2.66 10.28 -7.88
N SER A 274 2.79 9.14 -7.23
CA SER A 274 4.04 8.73 -6.60
C SER A 274 4.18 7.21 -6.61
N VAL A 275 5.43 6.73 -6.61
CA VAL A 275 5.76 5.31 -6.56
C VAL A 275 6.78 5.04 -5.46
N LEU A 276 6.55 3.95 -4.71
CA LEU A 276 7.57 3.43 -3.81
C LEU A 276 8.65 2.73 -4.63
N ASN A 277 9.92 3.00 -4.34
CA ASN A 277 11.02 2.29 -4.98
C ASN A 277 10.88 0.77 -4.72
N PHE A 278 11.14 -0.04 -5.76
CA PHE A 278 10.91 -1.48 -5.74
C PHE A 278 11.69 -2.17 -4.60
N ASP A 279 12.88 -1.67 -4.25
CA ASP A 279 13.71 -2.18 -3.16
C ASP A 279 13.12 -1.92 -1.76
N LYS A 280 12.16 -0.99 -1.63
CA LYS A 280 11.49 -0.63 -0.37
C LYS A 280 10.13 -1.29 -0.17
N GLN A 281 9.61 -2.01 -1.17
CA GLN A 281 8.28 -2.64 -1.11
C GLN A 281 8.13 -3.68 0.00
N ASN A 282 9.25 -4.21 0.51
CA ASN A 282 9.25 -5.23 1.55
C ASN A 282 9.15 -4.68 2.99
N ASN A 283 9.35 -3.37 3.19
CA ASN A 283 9.44 -2.76 4.51
C ASN A 283 8.77 -1.39 4.64
N HIS A 284 8.20 -0.83 3.57
CA HIS A 284 7.40 0.40 3.61
C HIS A 284 6.00 0.17 3.06
N CYS A 285 5.06 0.98 3.53
CA CYS A 285 3.70 1.03 3.00
C CYS A 285 3.75 1.45 1.53
N LEU A 286 3.05 0.72 0.66
CA LEU A 286 2.99 1.05 -0.78
C LEU A 286 2.38 2.43 -1.04
N HIS A 287 1.55 2.94 -0.13
CA HIS A 287 0.81 4.19 -0.31
C HIS A 287 1.46 5.39 0.39
N CYS A 288 1.64 5.34 1.71
CA CYS A 288 2.17 6.47 2.47
C CYS A 288 3.69 6.43 2.70
N TYR A 289 4.36 5.38 2.23
CA TYR A 289 5.81 5.18 2.36
C TYR A 289 6.35 5.09 3.79
N THR A 290 5.50 5.10 4.82
CA THR A 290 5.93 4.86 6.20
C THR A 290 6.44 3.43 6.36
N ARG A 291 7.51 3.26 7.13
CA ARG A 291 8.08 1.96 7.45
C ARG A 291 7.06 1.09 8.21
N LEU A 292 6.89 -0.14 7.76
CA LEU A 292 5.89 -1.07 8.29
C LEU A 292 6.35 -1.68 9.63
N LYS A 293 5.52 -1.52 10.66
CA LYS A 293 5.59 -2.28 11.92
C LYS A 293 4.60 -3.45 11.90
N ARG A 294 3.41 -3.20 11.36
CA ARG A 294 2.37 -4.16 11.01
C ARG A 294 2.08 -4.08 9.51
N VAL A 295 1.74 -5.21 8.91
CA VAL A 295 1.40 -5.29 7.49
C VAL A 295 -0.10 -5.56 7.29
N VAL A 296 -0.76 -4.72 6.50
CA VAL A 296 -2.05 -5.03 5.87
C VAL A 296 -1.74 -5.45 4.44
N PRO A 297 -1.88 -6.74 4.07
CA PRO A 297 -1.43 -7.21 2.77
C PRO A 297 -2.46 -6.95 1.67
N CYS A 298 -1.98 -6.90 0.43
CA CYS A 298 -2.86 -7.03 -0.73
C CYS A 298 -3.64 -8.37 -0.67
N PRO A 299 -4.92 -8.39 -1.07
CA PRO A 299 -5.71 -9.63 -1.04
C PRO A 299 -5.31 -10.65 -2.12
N THR A 300 -4.69 -10.20 -3.21
CA THR A 300 -4.39 -11.03 -4.39
C THR A 300 -2.92 -11.45 -4.41
N CYS A 301 -2.01 -10.48 -4.44
CA CYS A 301 -0.57 -10.73 -4.45
C CYS A 301 0.01 -10.70 -3.03
N SER A 302 1.29 -11.02 -2.94
CA SER A 302 2.09 -10.96 -1.71
C SER A 302 3.31 -10.05 -1.85
N GLY A 303 3.40 -9.30 -2.95
CA GLY A 303 4.54 -8.43 -3.26
C GLY A 303 4.49 -7.07 -2.56
N VAL A 304 3.33 -6.65 -2.06
CA VAL A 304 3.14 -5.33 -1.45
C VAL A 304 2.37 -5.43 -0.14
N ALA A 305 2.55 -4.42 0.71
CA ALA A 305 1.84 -4.26 1.97
C ALA A 305 1.56 -2.79 2.28
N TYR A 306 0.61 -2.57 3.19
CA TYR A 306 0.16 -1.27 3.66
C TYR A 306 0.26 -1.20 5.19
N CYS A 307 0.30 0.00 5.75
CA CYS A 307 0.32 0.15 7.21
C CYS A 307 -1.07 0.01 7.84
N SER A 308 -2.14 0.27 7.09
CA SER A 308 -3.52 0.32 7.58
C SER A 308 -4.53 -0.01 6.47
N ALA A 309 -5.77 -0.31 6.86
CA ALA A 309 -6.86 -0.53 5.90
C ALA A 309 -7.18 0.71 5.03
N PRO A 310 -7.18 1.95 5.56
CA PRO A 310 -7.28 3.16 4.73
C PRO A 310 -6.18 3.23 3.66
N CYS A 311 -4.92 2.99 4.03
CA CYS A 311 -3.82 2.96 3.06
C CYS A 311 -3.97 1.84 2.02
N ALA A 312 -4.48 0.67 2.42
CA ALA A 312 -4.76 -0.41 1.50
C ALA A 312 -5.85 -0.03 0.48
N ASN A 313 -6.94 0.59 0.94
CA ASN A 313 -8.04 1.04 0.10
C ASN A 313 -7.61 2.14 -0.88
N ALA A 314 -6.94 3.19 -0.38
CA ALA A 314 -6.39 4.25 -1.23
C ALA A 314 -5.37 3.69 -2.24
N GLY A 315 -4.57 2.71 -1.81
CA GLY A 315 -3.62 2.03 -2.66
C GLY A 315 -4.24 1.16 -3.75
N GLN A 316 -5.46 0.66 -3.58
CA GLN A 316 -6.11 -0.18 -4.61
C GLN A 316 -6.40 0.59 -5.90
N VAL A 317 -6.60 1.91 -5.83
CA VAL A 317 -6.91 2.77 -6.99
C VAL A 317 -5.92 2.54 -8.13
N TYR A 318 -4.62 2.48 -7.82
CA TYR A 318 -3.57 2.19 -8.79
C TYR A 318 -3.09 0.73 -8.71
N HIS A 319 -3.00 0.14 -7.52
CA HIS A 319 -2.39 -1.18 -7.38
C HIS A 319 -3.17 -2.29 -8.10
N GLN A 320 -4.49 -2.14 -8.27
CA GLN A 320 -5.31 -3.12 -9.02
C GLN A 320 -4.77 -3.37 -10.45
N TRP A 321 -4.22 -2.34 -11.09
CA TRP A 321 -3.62 -2.41 -12.43
C TRP A 321 -2.22 -3.01 -12.40
N GLU A 322 -1.50 -2.81 -11.30
CA GLU A 322 -0.12 -3.27 -11.11
C GLU A 322 -0.05 -4.70 -10.55
N CYS A 323 -1.08 -5.13 -9.82
CA CYS A 323 -1.01 -6.25 -8.88
C CYS A 323 -0.46 -7.54 -9.48
N GLN A 324 -0.94 -7.87 -10.67
CA GLN A 324 -0.59 -9.12 -11.37
C GLN A 324 0.55 -8.95 -12.39
N PHE A 325 1.15 -7.76 -12.48
CA PHE A 325 2.20 -7.41 -13.43
C PHE A 325 3.43 -6.78 -12.77
N MET A 326 3.39 -6.48 -11.48
CA MET A 326 4.48 -5.81 -10.76
C MET A 326 5.81 -6.56 -10.89
N GLU A 327 5.80 -7.88 -10.75
CA GLU A 327 7.04 -8.68 -10.88
C GLU A 327 7.55 -8.69 -12.32
N LEU A 328 6.65 -8.60 -13.32
CA LEU A 328 7.05 -8.40 -14.72
C LEU A 328 7.71 -7.01 -14.89
N MET A 329 7.10 -5.95 -14.35
CA MET A 329 7.68 -4.60 -14.42
C MET A 329 9.08 -4.56 -13.80
N ILE A 330 9.26 -5.18 -12.62
CA ILE A 330 10.56 -5.25 -11.94
C ILE A 330 11.55 -6.11 -12.74
N GLY A 331 11.16 -7.33 -13.12
CA GLY A 331 12.02 -8.29 -13.83
C GLY A 331 12.40 -7.86 -15.25
N SER A 332 11.62 -6.94 -15.83
CA SER A 332 11.88 -6.43 -17.16
C SER A 332 13.01 -5.40 -17.24
N GLY A 333 13.46 -4.88 -16.09
CA GLY A 333 14.51 -3.84 -16.03
C GLY A 333 13.96 -2.41 -16.18
N MET A 334 12.63 -2.23 -16.15
CA MET A 334 12.02 -0.91 -16.17
C MET A 334 12.42 -0.11 -14.93
N SER A 335 12.69 1.17 -15.12
CA SER A 335 12.87 2.09 -13.99
C SER A 335 11.53 2.39 -13.32
N VAL A 336 11.59 2.83 -12.06
CA VAL A 336 10.43 3.31 -11.30
C VAL A 336 9.66 4.43 -12.03
N ASN A 337 10.31 5.17 -12.93
CA ASN A 337 9.65 6.21 -13.73
C ASN A 337 8.56 5.64 -14.63
N ALA A 338 8.72 4.42 -15.14
CA ALA A 338 7.69 3.80 -15.98
C ALA A 338 6.45 3.42 -15.15
N ALA A 339 6.66 2.96 -13.90
CA ALA A 339 5.56 2.76 -12.95
C ALA A 339 4.89 4.10 -12.57
N LEU A 340 5.68 5.18 -12.42
CA LEU A 340 5.14 6.51 -12.18
C LEU A 340 4.27 6.99 -13.34
N SER A 341 4.73 6.84 -14.58
CA SER A 341 3.95 7.17 -15.78
C SER A 341 2.66 6.37 -15.86
N MET A 342 2.68 5.07 -15.53
CA MET A 342 1.48 4.26 -15.45
C MET A 342 0.51 4.82 -14.40
N ARG A 343 0.99 5.13 -13.19
CA ARG A 343 0.17 5.71 -12.12
C ARG A 343 -0.45 7.05 -12.49
N MET A 344 0.29 7.92 -13.18
CA MET A 344 -0.24 9.20 -13.68
C MET A 344 -1.46 9.02 -14.61
N ILE A 345 -1.57 7.87 -15.28
CA ILE A 345 -2.71 7.56 -16.16
C ILE A 345 -3.79 6.77 -15.39
N THR A 346 -3.42 5.77 -14.60
CA THR A 346 -4.39 4.83 -14.01
C THR A 346 -5.07 5.33 -12.75
N GLN A 347 -4.62 6.45 -12.17
CA GLN A 347 -5.22 7.03 -10.97
C GLN A 347 -6.47 7.87 -11.25
N SER A 348 -6.76 8.16 -12.52
CA SER A 348 -7.95 8.91 -12.93
C SER A 348 -8.69 8.19 -14.06
N PRO A 349 -10.02 8.34 -14.17
CA PRO A 349 -10.79 7.75 -15.25
C PRO A 349 -10.55 8.48 -16.57
N VAL A 350 -10.93 7.89 -17.71
CA VAL A 350 -10.68 8.48 -19.04
C VAL A 350 -11.37 9.84 -19.22
N GLU A 351 -12.55 10.00 -18.63
CA GLU A 351 -13.36 11.22 -18.68
C GLU A 351 -12.60 12.41 -18.10
N TYR A 352 -11.84 12.19 -17.03
CA TYR A 352 -11.00 13.21 -16.42
C TYR A 352 -9.95 13.74 -17.42
N PHE A 353 -9.30 12.86 -18.16
CA PHE A 353 -8.29 13.28 -19.15
C PHE A 353 -8.90 13.96 -20.37
N LEU A 354 -10.09 13.53 -20.80
CA LEU A 354 -10.81 14.20 -21.89
C LEU A 354 -11.16 15.64 -21.49
N GLN A 355 -11.71 15.84 -20.28
CA GLN A 355 -12.00 17.16 -19.73
C GLN A 355 -10.73 18.01 -19.58
N LEU A 356 -9.63 17.43 -19.12
CA LEU A 356 -8.34 18.12 -19.03
C LEU A 356 -7.83 18.59 -20.40
N VAL A 357 -7.92 17.73 -21.43
CA VAL A 357 -7.52 18.09 -22.79
C VAL A 357 -8.38 19.22 -23.35
N ASP A 358 -9.69 19.16 -23.15
CA ASP A 358 -10.61 20.20 -23.60
C ASP A 358 -10.31 21.52 -22.89
N ALA A 359 -10.09 21.51 -21.57
CA ALA A 359 -9.72 22.69 -20.81
C ALA A 359 -8.38 23.29 -21.28
N ILE A 360 -7.36 22.46 -21.56
CA ILE A 360 -6.07 22.94 -22.09
C ILE A 360 -6.24 23.60 -23.47
N ARG A 361 -7.08 23.03 -24.34
CA ARG A 361 -7.32 23.57 -25.69
C ARG A 361 -8.09 24.88 -25.68
N ASN A 362 -9.04 24.99 -24.76
CA ASN A 362 -9.91 26.17 -24.63
C ASN A 362 -9.31 27.24 -23.71
N ASN A 363 -8.20 26.92 -23.02
CA ASN A 363 -7.59 27.76 -22.00
C ASN A 363 -8.55 28.05 -20.82
N ASP A 364 -9.38 27.07 -20.48
CA ASP A 364 -10.38 27.10 -19.42
C ASP A 364 -9.82 26.63 -18.06
N GLU A 365 -10.54 26.93 -16.97
CA GLU A 365 -10.18 26.45 -15.64
C GLU A 365 -10.47 24.95 -15.47
N HIS A 366 -9.43 24.18 -15.15
CA HIS A 366 -9.54 22.80 -14.67
C HIS A 366 -9.03 22.73 -13.22
N PRO A 367 -9.58 21.87 -12.33
CA PRO A 367 -9.15 21.80 -10.92
C PRO A 367 -7.63 21.69 -10.69
N HIS A 368 -6.92 20.95 -11.55
CA HIS A 368 -5.44 20.84 -11.52
C HIS A 368 -4.68 21.93 -12.31
N LEU A 369 -5.39 22.79 -13.05
CA LEU A 369 -4.83 23.95 -13.76
C LEU A 369 -5.05 25.27 -13.03
N LYS A 370 -5.69 25.26 -11.85
CA LYS A 370 -6.02 26.46 -11.06
C LYS A 370 -4.76 27.19 -10.57
N VAL A 371 -4.20 28.02 -11.43
CA VAL A 371 -3.22 29.06 -11.09
C VAL A 371 -3.79 30.37 -11.63
N SER A 372 -4.28 31.24 -10.75
CA SER A 372 -4.77 32.54 -11.15
C SER A 372 -3.61 33.52 -11.28
N PHE A 373 -3.35 33.98 -12.51
CA PHE A 373 -2.33 34.98 -12.77
C PHE A 373 -2.84 36.36 -12.33
N HIS A 374 -2.22 36.95 -11.31
CA HIS A 374 -2.36 38.40 -11.09
C HIS A 374 -1.41 39.10 -12.07
N MET A 375 -1.95 39.57 -13.20
CA MET A 375 -1.26 40.58 -14.01
C MET A 375 -1.20 41.86 -13.19
N LYS A 376 0.01 42.28 -12.81
CA LYS A 376 0.28 43.67 -12.42
C LYS A 376 0.78 44.42 -13.64
#